data_AF-A0A8J4WJ48-F1
#
_entry.id   AF-A0A8J4WJ48-F1
#
_cell.length_a   1.000
_cell.length_b   1.000
_cell.length_c   1.000
_cell.angle_alpha   90.00
_cell.angle_beta   90.00
_cell.angle_gamma   90.00
#
_symmetry.space_group_name_H-M   'P 1'
#
loop_
_entity.id
_entity.type
_entity.pdbx_description
1 polymer ?
#
loop_
_entity_poly.entity_id
_entity_poly.type
_entity_poly.pdbx_seq_one_letter_code
_entity_poly.pdbx_strand_id
1 'polypeptide(L)'
;MLASLIERVDVNLHRHLVAHNVEFLQFAFRWMNNLLIRELPLRCIIRLWDTYMAERSGFSAFHVYVCAAFLLQFSPELQRQQEFQGLMLLLQHLPTYHWTDEDINLVLAEAFRLQSLFASAPHHLDYRRQTTLD
;
A
#
# COMPACT_ATOMS: atom_id res chain seq x y z
N MET A 1 8.51 -5.20 2.44
CA MET A 1 8.26 -4.54 1.13
C MET A 1 7.19 -3.47 1.25
N LEU A 2 5.92 -3.77 1.55
CA LEU A 2 4.90 -2.72 1.72
C LEU A 2 5.22 -1.78 2.90
N ALA A 3 5.51 -2.32 4.10
CA ALA A 3 5.85 -1.52 5.28
C ALA A 3 7.03 -0.56 5.01
N SER A 4 8.13 -1.07 4.44
CA SER A 4 9.30 -0.28 4.06
C SER A 4 9.02 0.77 2.97
N LEU A 5 8.06 0.52 2.07
CA LEU A 5 7.66 1.51 1.07
C LEU A 5 6.84 2.63 1.73
N ILE A 6 5.90 2.28 2.61
CA ILE A 6 5.10 3.26 3.36
C ILE A 6 5.98 4.08 4.29
N GLU A 7 6.96 3.49 4.97
CA GLU A 7 7.92 4.24 5.79
C GLU A 7 8.65 5.34 5.01
N ARG A 8 8.97 5.08 3.73
CA ARG A 8 9.67 6.04 2.86
C ARG A 8 8.75 7.10 2.26
N VAL A 9 7.47 6.77 2.03
CA VAL A 9 6.51 7.63 1.34
C VAL A 9 5.70 8.48 2.32
N ASP A 10 5.25 7.88 3.42
CA ASP A 10 4.46 8.50 4.47
C ASP A 10 4.91 7.97 5.83
N VAL A 11 5.99 8.57 6.34
CA VAL A 11 6.59 8.22 7.63
C VAL A 11 5.62 8.43 8.80
N ASN A 12 4.69 9.39 8.69
CA ASN A 12 3.73 9.69 9.74
C ASN A 12 2.71 8.57 9.86
N LEU A 13 2.14 8.12 8.73
CA LEU A 13 1.26 6.94 8.71
C LEU A 13 1.98 5.69 9.22
N HIS A 14 3.21 5.43 8.75
CA HIS A 14 3.98 4.27 9.20
C HIS A 14 4.18 4.28 10.72
N ARG A 15 4.67 5.40 11.28
CA ARG A 15 4.87 5.56 12.72
C ARG A 15 3.57 5.45 13.50
N HIS A 16 2.48 6.01 12.98
CA HIS A 16 1.16 5.93 13.59
C HIS A 16 0.70 4.47 13.74
N LEU A 17 0.78 3.68 12.67
CA LEU A 17 0.40 2.26 12.71
C LEU A 17 1.28 1.47 13.69
N VAL A 18 2.60 1.67 13.65
CA VAL A 18 3.54 1.01 14.57
C VAL A 18 3.28 1.40 16.02
N ALA A 19 3.06 2.69 16.31
CA ALA A 19 2.78 3.18 17.66
C ALA A 19 1.49 2.59 18.26
N HIS A 20 0.52 2.26 17.41
CA HIS A 20 -0.73 1.61 17.81
C HIS A 20 -0.66 0.07 17.73
N ASN A 21 0.53 -0.51 17.58
CA ASN A 21 0.76 -1.96 17.50
C ASN A 21 0.05 -2.64 16.31
N VAL A 22 -0.18 -1.90 15.22
CA VAL A 22 -0.69 -2.47 13.97
C VAL A 22 0.49 -2.99 13.16
N GLU A 23 0.55 -4.32 13.00
CA GLU A 23 1.52 -4.96 12.14
C GLU A 23 0.98 -5.04 10.71
N PHE A 24 1.78 -4.64 9.72
CA PHE A 24 1.37 -4.67 8.31
C PHE A 24 0.85 -6.05 7.87
N LEU A 25 1.39 -7.15 8.41
CA LEU A 25 0.96 -8.49 8.06
C LEU A 25 -0.53 -8.75 8.38
N GLN A 26 -1.06 -8.11 9.42
CA GLN A 26 -2.43 -8.33 9.90
C GLN A 26 -3.51 -7.92 8.88
N PHE A 27 -3.19 -6.99 7.96
CA PHE A 27 -4.10 -6.59 6.88
C PHE A 27 -3.51 -6.87 5.49
N ALA A 28 -2.21 -6.59 5.29
CA ALA A 28 -1.59 -6.64 3.97
C ALA A 28 -1.46 -8.07 3.43
N PHE A 29 -1.42 -9.12 4.28
CA PHE A 29 -1.41 -10.50 3.79
C PHE A 29 -2.63 -10.79 2.93
N ARG A 30 -3.82 -10.36 3.37
CA ARG A 30 -5.07 -10.52 2.64
C ARG A 30 -5.06 -9.74 1.33
N TRP A 31 -4.50 -8.54 1.35
CA TRP A 31 -4.40 -7.67 0.17
C TRP A 31 -3.50 -8.29 -0.90
N MET A 32 -2.32 -8.74 -0.51
CA MET A 32 -1.33 -9.34 -1.41
C MET A 32 -1.82 -10.67 -1.99
N ASN A 33 -2.39 -11.54 -1.16
CA ASN A 33 -2.81 -12.87 -1.61
C ASN A 33 -4.06 -12.84 -2.47
N ASN A 34 -5.01 -11.96 -2.16
CA ASN A 34 -6.28 -11.88 -2.87
C ASN A 34 -6.31 -10.74 -3.89
N LEU A 35 -5.17 -10.10 -4.18
CA LEU A 35 -5.04 -9.01 -5.15
C LEU A 35 -6.11 -7.93 -4.97
N LEU A 36 -6.35 -7.54 -3.71
CA LEU A 36 -7.36 -6.56 -3.27
C LEU A 36 -8.84 -6.91 -3.59
N ILE A 37 -9.17 -8.09 -4.10
CA ILE A 37 -10.56 -8.49 -4.42
C ILE A 37 -11.51 -8.36 -3.23
N ARG A 38 -10.99 -8.53 -2.02
CA ARG A 38 -11.77 -8.43 -0.76
C ARG A 38 -12.00 -6.99 -0.31
N GLU A 39 -11.29 -6.02 -0.89
CA GLU A 39 -11.29 -4.62 -0.47
C GLU A 39 -11.99 -3.69 -1.47
N LEU A 40 -12.32 -4.16 -2.68
CA LEU A 40 -12.86 -3.34 -3.76
C LEU A 40 -14.11 -3.98 -4.38
N PRO A 41 -15.05 -3.17 -4.90
CA PRO A 41 -16.16 -3.68 -5.71
C PRO A 41 -15.67 -4.41 -6.96
N LEU A 42 -16.44 -5.39 -7.44
CA LEU A 42 -16.05 -6.21 -8.61
C LEU A 42 -15.71 -5.36 -9.86
N ARG A 43 -16.47 -4.29 -10.13
CA ARG A 43 -16.19 -3.37 -11.25
C ARG A 43 -14.78 -2.78 -11.17
N CYS A 44 -14.38 -2.36 -9.97
CA CYS A 44 -13.08 -1.76 -9.70
C CYS A 44 -11.95 -2.79 -9.84
N ILE A 45 -12.22 -4.04 -9.43
CA ILE A 45 -11.28 -5.15 -9.62
C ILE A 45 -11.03 -5.44 -11.09
N ILE A 46 -12.08 -5.51 -11.91
CA ILE A 46 -11.94 -5.72 -13.36
C ILE A 46 -11.09 -4.59 -13.95
N ARG A 47 -11.43 -3.33 -13.64
CA ARG A 47 -10.66 -2.16 -14.11
C ARG A 47 -9.19 -2.21 -13.66
N LEU A 48 -8.92 -2.60 -12.41
CA LEU A 48 -7.57 -2.74 -11.90
C LEU A 48 -6.79 -3.82 -12.66
N TRP A 49 -7.44 -4.95 -12.92
CA TRP A 49 -6.85 -6.09 -13.61
C TRP A 49 -6.53 -5.82 -15.08
N ASP A 50 -7.30 -4.96 -15.76
CA ASP A 50 -6.94 -4.50 -17.12
C ASP A 50 -5.52 -3.92 -17.15
N THR A 51 -5.15 -3.17 -16.11
CA THR A 51 -3.80 -2.59 -15.99
C THR A 51 -2.77 -3.64 -15.59
N TYR A 52 -3.12 -4.60 -14.73
CA TYR A 52 -2.20 -5.69 -14.38
C TYR A 52 -1.84 -6.55 -15.59
N MET A 53 -2.80 -6.82 -16.47
CA MET A 53 -2.56 -7.60 -17.69
C MET A 53 -1.76 -6.81 -18.73
N ALA A 54 -1.81 -5.48 -18.69
CA ALA A 54 -1.02 -4.61 -19.56
C ALA A 54 0.41 -4.34 -19.02
N GLU A 55 0.67 -4.57 -17.73
CA GLU A 55 1.95 -4.27 -17.09
C GLU A 55 3.07 -5.21 -17.53
N ARG A 56 4.08 -4.65 -18.21
CA ARG A 56 5.16 -5.41 -18.84
C ARG A 56 6.24 -5.87 -17.87
N SER A 57 6.42 -5.16 -16.75
CA SER A 57 7.53 -5.38 -15.83
C SER A 57 7.23 -6.42 -14.75
N GLY A 58 6.05 -7.05 -14.80
CA GLY A 58 5.59 -8.05 -13.85
C GLY A 58 4.59 -7.48 -12.85
N PHE A 59 3.38 -8.03 -12.86
CA PHE A 59 2.27 -7.56 -12.03
C PHE A 59 2.58 -7.64 -10.52
N SER A 60 3.35 -8.62 -10.08
CA SER A 60 3.62 -8.86 -8.65
C SER A 60 4.43 -7.72 -8.02
N ALA A 61 5.42 -7.19 -8.74
CA ALA A 61 6.18 -6.02 -8.31
C ALA A 61 5.30 -4.76 -8.33
N PHE A 62 4.49 -4.59 -9.38
CA PHE A 62 3.57 -3.46 -9.49
C PHE A 62 2.51 -3.45 -8.39
N HIS A 63 2.01 -4.63 -8.02
CA HIS A 63 0.96 -4.79 -7.00
C HIS A 63 1.38 -4.24 -5.62
N VAL A 64 2.67 -4.27 -5.29
CA VAL A 64 3.16 -3.67 -4.04
C VAL A 64 2.97 -2.14 -4.05
N TYR A 65 3.21 -1.49 -5.19
CA TYR A 65 2.98 -0.05 -5.36
C TYR A 65 1.49 0.28 -5.35
N VAL A 66 0.66 -0.59 -5.91
CA VAL A 66 -0.80 -0.43 -5.86
C VAL A 66 -1.32 -0.54 -4.43
N CYS A 67 -0.89 -1.54 -3.66
CA CYS A 67 -1.23 -1.66 -2.25
C CYS A 67 -0.78 -0.42 -1.45
N ALA A 68 0.37 0.16 -1.78
CA ALA A 68 0.85 1.37 -1.14
C ALA A 68 -0.01 2.59 -1.49
N ALA A 69 -0.25 2.82 -2.78
CA ALA A 69 -1.13 3.90 -3.25
C ALA A 69 -2.54 3.78 -2.66
N PHE A 70 -3.08 2.55 -2.60
CA PHE A 70 -4.38 2.26 -2.00
C PHE A 70 -4.41 2.60 -0.50
N LEU A 71 -3.37 2.22 0.28
CA LEU A 71 -3.29 2.59 1.69
C LEU A 71 -3.21 4.11 1.89
N LEU A 72 -2.45 4.80 1.05
CA LEU A 72 -2.25 6.25 1.13
C LEU A 72 -3.55 7.05 0.89
N GLN A 73 -4.49 6.52 0.11
CA GLN A 73 -5.82 7.15 -0.06
C GLN A 73 -6.58 7.31 1.27
N PHE A 74 -6.27 6.48 2.27
CA PHE A 74 -6.91 6.50 3.58
C PHE A 74 -5.98 6.99 4.69
N SER A 75 -4.80 7.53 4.34
CA SER A 75 -3.83 8.02 5.33
C SER A 75 -4.46 9.03 6.31
N PRO A 76 -5.27 10.03 5.87
CA PRO A 76 -5.91 10.97 6.79
C PRO A 76 -6.89 10.30 7.76
N GLU A 77 -7.71 9.36 7.29
CA GLU A 77 -8.67 8.60 8.11
C GLU A 77 -7.95 7.74 9.14
N LEU A 78 -6.90 7.03 8.71
CA LEU A 78 -6.12 6.14 9.56
C LEU A 78 -5.38 6.92 10.65
N GLN A 79 -4.74 8.04 10.30
CA GLN A 79 -4.05 8.89 11.29
C GLN A 79 -5.01 9.55 12.29
N ARG A 80 -6.29 9.72 11.95
CA ARG A 80 -7.31 10.20 12.89
C ARG A 80 -7.70 9.14 13.92
N GLN A 81 -7.65 7.85 13.58
CA GLN A 81 -7.99 6.78 14.53
C GLN A 81 -6.87 6.50 15.52
N GLN A 82 -7.19 6.59 16.82
CA GLN A 82 -6.24 6.42 17.92
C GLN A 82 -6.36 5.06 18.61
N GLU A 83 -7.35 4.25 18.25
CA GLU A 83 -7.57 2.94 18.86
C GLU A 83 -7.16 1.82 17.92
N PHE A 84 -6.39 0.86 18.44
CA PHE A 84 -5.96 -0.32 17.68
C PHE A 84 -7.13 -1.05 17.01
N GLN A 85 -8.22 -1.27 17.75
CA GLN A 85 -9.40 -1.96 17.21
C GLN A 85 -10.06 -1.17 16.07
N GLY A 86 -10.14 0.16 16.19
CA GLY A 86 -10.66 1.04 15.14
C GLY A 86 -9.79 1.03 13.89
N LEU A 87 -8.47 1.09 14.05
CA LEU A 87 -7.51 0.96 12.94
C LEU A 87 -7.65 -0.38 12.21
N MET A 88 -7.69 -1.47 12.96
CA MET A 88 -7.84 -2.82 12.39
C MET A 88 -9.17 -2.96 11.65
N LEU A 89 -10.26 -2.43 12.21
CA LEU A 89 -11.57 -2.43 11.55
C LEU A 89 -11.53 -1.65 10.24
N LEU A 90 -10.98 -0.44 10.23
CA LEU A 90 -10.84 0.36 9.00
C LEU A 90 -9.98 -0.34 7.96
N LEU A 91 -8.81 -0.85 8.33
CA LEU A 91 -7.89 -1.54 7.41
C LEU A 91 -8.49 -2.83 6.82
N GLN A 92 -9.41 -3.48 7.55
CA GLN A 92 -10.12 -4.67 7.08
C GLN A 92 -11.42 -4.35 6.34
N HIS A 93 -11.94 -3.12 6.43
CA HIS A 93 -13.21 -2.69 5.86
C HIS A 93 -13.12 -1.24 5.36
N LEU A 94 -12.22 -1.00 4.40
CA LEU A 94 -12.06 0.32 3.80
C LEU A 94 -13.34 0.71 3.03
N PRO A 95 -13.77 1.99 3.07
CA PRO A 95 -15.05 2.43 2.54
C PRO A 95 -15.04 2.59 1.01
N THR A 96 -14.81 1.51 0.28
CA THR A 96 -14.64 1.51 -1.19
C THR A 96 -15.92 1.21 -1.97
N TYR A 97 -17.05 0.98 -1.29
CA TYR A 97 -18.31 0.57 -1.92
C TYR A 97 -18.77 1.50 -3.06
N HIS A 98 -18.55 2.80 -2.89
CA HIS A 98 -18.93 3.84 -3.85
C HIS A 98 -17.86 4.12 -4.91
N TRP A 99 -16.70 3.44 -4.86
CA TRP A 99 -15.60 3.69 -5.78
C TRP A 99 -15.96 3.39 -7.23
N THR A 100 -15.40 4.17 -8.13
CA THR A 100 -15.61 4.12 -9.57
C THR A 100 -14.30 3.79 -10.28
N ASP A 101 -14.34 3.76 -11.61
CA ASP A 101 -13.14 3.60 -12.41
C ASP A 101 -12.18 4.78 -12.23
N GLU A 102 -12.69 5.97 -11.89
CA GLU A 102 -11.87 7.16 -11.63
C GLU A 102 -11.01 7.00 -10.37
N ASP A 103 -11.58 6.45 -9.29
CA ASP A 103 -10.83 6.16 -8.06
C ASP A 103 -9.70 5.15 -8.33
N ILE A 104 -9.97 4.14 -9.16
CA ILE A 104 -8.95 3.17 -9.57
C ILE A 104 -7.89 3.80 -10.46
N ASN A 105 -8.26 4.72 -11.35
CA ASN A 105 -7.29 5.48 -12.15
C ASN A 105 -6.35 6.29 -11.27
N LEU A 106 -6.87 6.94 -10.21
CA LEU A 106 -6.06 7.71 -9.26
C LEU A 106 -5.09 6.81 -8.49
N VAL A 107 -5.55 5.66 -8.00
CA VAL A 107 -4.70 4.67 -7.34
C VAL A 107 -3.60 4.16 -8.28
N LEU A 108 -3.96 3.83 -9.52
CA LEU A 108 -3.01 3.35 -10.53
C LEU A 108 -1.98 4.42 -10.91
N ALA A 109 -2.41 5.67 -11.10
CA ALA A 109 -1.52 6.78 -11.41
C ALA A 109 -0.50 7.00 -10.29
N GLU A 110 -0.95 6.97 -9.03
CA GLU A 110 -0.07 7.07 -7.87
C GLU A 110 0.85 5.85 -7.77
N ALA A 111 0.36 4.64 -8.03
CA ALA A 111 1.18 3.44 -8.05
C ALA A 111 2.30 3.52 -9.11
N PHE A 112 2.00 4.00 -10.32
CA PHE A 112 3.00 4.24 -11.35
C PHE A 112 4.02 5.31 -10.94
N ARG A 113 3.56 6.40 -10.31
CA ARG A 113 4.46 7.43 -9.77
C ARG A 113 5.43 6.81 -8.75
N LEU A 114 4.92 6.06 -7.78
CA LEU A 114 5.73 5.37 -6.77
C LEU A 114 6.70 4.38 -7.43
N GLN A 115 6.23 3.57 -8.37
CA GLN A 115 7.08 2.64 -9.11
C GLN A 115 8.22 3.39 -9.81
N SER A 116 7.94 4.49 -10.51
CA SER A 116 8.99 5.25 -11.21
C SER A 116 10.08 5.80 -10.28
N LEU A 117 9.69 6.25 -9.08
CA LEU A 117 10.59 6.81 -8.08
C LEU A 117 11.44 5.76 -7.37
N PHE A 118 10.87 4.58 -7.12
CA PHE A 118 11.49 3.56 -6.27
C PHE A 118 12.04 2.35 -7.03
N ALA A 119 11.55 2.05 -8.24
CA ALA A 119 12.11 1.00 -9.10
C ALA A 119 13.44 1.42 -9.75
N SER A 120 13.64 2.72 -10.00
CA SER A 120 14.86 3.29 -10.59
C SER A 120 15.95 3.61 -9.58
N ALA A 121 15.85 3.11 -8.34
CA ALA A 121 16.80 3.39 -7.25
C ALA A 121 17.52 2.10 -6.77
N PRO A 122 18.52 1.57 -7.50
CA PRO A 122 19.04 0.22 -7.27
C PRO A 122 20.01 0.08 -6.09
N HIS A 123 20.47 1.16 -5.43
CA HIS A 123 21.64 1.08 -4.54
C HIS A 123 21.54 1.71 -3.14
N HIS A 124 20.37 2.14 -2.64
CA HIS A 124 20.24 2.61 -1.24
C HIS A 124 19.66 1.55 -0.28
N LEU A 125 19.41 0.31 -0.75
CA LEU A 125 18.84 -0.75 0.11
C LEU A 125 19.90 -1.46 0.99
N ASP A 126 21.19 -1.10 0.88
CA ASP A 126 22.29 -1.69 1.65
C ASP A 126 22.94 -0.75 2.68
N TYR A 127 22.23 0.23 3.25
CA TYR A 127 22.75 0.88 4.47
C TYR A 127 22.40 0.06 5.72
N ARG A 128 22.95 -1.16 5.78
CA ARG A 128 23.10 -1.90 7.05
C ARG A 128 24.15 -1.15 7.87
N ARG A 129 23.78 -0.74 9.09
CA ARG A 129 24.63 -0.12 10.11
C ARG A 129 26.09 -0.62 10.05
N GLN A 130 27.01 0.22 9.61
CA GLN A 130 28.38 0.19 10.13
C GLN A 130 28.40 1.02 11.41
N THR A 131 27.92 0.42 12.50
CA THR A 131 28.26 0.88 13.84
C THR A 131 28.91 -0.28 14.58
N THR A 132 30.16 -0.03 14.96
CA THR A 132 30.96 -0.67 16.02
C THR A 132 31.34 -2.14 15.83
N LEU A 133 32.53 -2.33 15.26
CA LEU A 133 33.49 -3.34 15.72
C LEU A 133 34.71 -2.56 16.22
N ASP A 134 34.68 -2.24 17.51
CA ASP A 134 35.86 -2.31 18.37
C ASP A 134 35.93 -3.76 18.91
#